data_AF-A0YV30-F1
#
_entry.id   AF-A0YV30-F1
#
_cell.length_a   1.000
_cell.length_b   1.000
_cell.length_c   1.000
_cell.angle_alpha   90.00
_cell.angle_beta   90.00
_cell.angle_gamma   90.00
#
_symmetry.space_group_name_H-M   'P 1'
#
loop_
_entity.id
_entity.type
_entity.pdbx_description
1 polymer ?
#
loop_
_entity_poly.entity_id
_entity_poly.type
_entity_poly.pdbx_seq_one_letter_code
_entity_poly.pdbx_strand_id
1 'polypeptide(L)'
;MTVNSPIQNIEQTLEHLKNAINSEAGLRDFEAVKIPFELTQACIQLLTDCFSIPMLQTLANDDSETLEAWAIAFNTTLQVQLGVLSRWLPLLSSSSLPSKLREKAAKRTAELKNIVDEKAALLQTASTLFAQETELHQRFTELSELREKFEELKTIELDINSTDIDNLRAEVVQKGNELIPQKQAIEELHQQKAELETQMTSLHQQGEILGEEIRRQQEKKRHQESAEMSQIKQLIDLTDSAKTELSITLKTALEELDSKRNEYNREWEQLQQTLTASNLYQAEIQSINNALHAHYQADVNLGERLPVERHRIEALTETIREHLAELDRELKTAHAHHEHLQKKQYITFTNPL
;
A
#
# COMPACT_ATOMS: atom_id res chain seq x y z
N MET A 1 97.46 -52.83 26.68
CA MET A 1 98.71 -52.29 26.09
C MET A 1 98.58 -50.78 26.10
N THR A 2 99.33 -50.13 26.98
CA THR A 2 99.25 -48.69 27.27
C THR A 2 99.75 -47.90 26.07
N VAL A 3 98.81 -47.37 25.29
CA VAL A 3 99.09 -46.38 24.25
C VAL A 3 99.55 -45.12 24.97
N ASN A 4 100.85 -44.84 24.99
CA ASN A 4 101.35 -43.51 25.35
C ASN A 4 100.67 -42.54 24.38
N SER A 5 99.71 -41.74 24.88
CA SER A 5 99.07 -40.72 24.06
C SER A 5 100.17 -39.77 23.57
N PRO A 6 100.20 -39.38 22.28
CA PRO A 6 101.17 -38.43 21.78
C PRO A 6 101.19 -37.11 22.59
N ILE A 7 100.06 -36.76 23.24
CA ILE A 7 99.96 -35.66 24.21
C ILE A 7 100.81 -35.92 25.47
N GLN A 8 100.76 -37.13 26.04
CA GLN A 8 101.56 -37.49 27.23
C GLN A 8 103.06 -37.50 26.92
N ASN A 9 103.46 -37.92 25.71
CA ASN A 9 104.85 -37.82 25.28
C ASN A 9 105.30 -36.36 25.15
N ILE A 10 104.45 -35.47 24.63
CA ILE A 10 104.74 -34.02 24.55
C ILE A 10 104.89 -33.43 25.96
N GLU A 11 103.96 -33.72 26.88
CA GLU A 11 104.02 -33.25 28.27
C GLU A 11 105.29 -33.71 28.99
N GLN A 12 105.67 -34.99 28.83
CA GLN A 12 106.91 -35.52 29.40
C GLN A 12 108.15 -34.84 28.82
N THR A 13 108.15 -34.59 27.50
CA THR A 13 109.27 -33.93 26.82
C THR A 13 109.37 -32.45 27.23
N LEU A 14 108.25 -31.76 27.45
CA LEU A 14 108.20 -30.39 27.98
C LEU A 14 108.73 -30.31 29.42
N GLU A 15 108.35 -31.25 30.28
CA GLU A 15 108.83 -31.28 31.66
C GLU A 15 110.34 -31.61 31.71
N HIS A 16 110.82 -32.50 30.84
CA HIS A 16 112.26 -32.73 30.63
C HIS A 16 113.00 -31.48 30.16
N LEU A 17 112.42 -30.73 29.22
CA LEU A 17 113.02 -29.49 28.69
C LEU A 17 113.08 -28.40 29.76
N LYS A 18 112.02 -28.27 30.57
CA LYS A 18 111.95 -27.35 31.71
C LYS A 18 112.99 -27.69 32.79
N ASN A 19 113.18 -28.97 33.10
CA ASN A 19 114.19 -29.43 34.04
C ASN A 19 115.62 -29.19 33.52
N ALA A 20 115.86 -29.41 32.22
CA ALA A 20 117.16 -29.16 31.59
C ALA A 20 117.54 -27.66 31.55
N ILE A 21 116.56 -26.78 31.32
CA ILE A 21 116.76 -25.31 31.35
C ILE A 21 117.16 -24.82 32.75
N ASN A 22 116.65 -25.46 33.81
CA ASN A 22 116.92 -25.08 35.19
C ASN A 22 118.22 -25.68 35.78
N SER A 23 118.96 -26.48 35.00
CA SER A 23 120.24 -27.07 35.42
C SER A 23 121.43 -26.13 35.17
N GLU A 24 122.50 -26.22 35.97
CA GLU A 24 123.68 -25.33 35.85
C GLU A 24 124.45 -25.45 34.51
N ALA A 25 124.31 -26.56 33.79
CA ALA A 25 124.89 -26.75 32.45
C ALA A 25 123.98 -26.23 31.31
N GLY A 26 122.69 -26.01 31.59
CA GLY A 26 121.68 -25.58 30.63
C GLY A 26 121.55 -26.50 29.39
N LEU A 27 121.00 -25.97 28.30
CA LEU A 27 120.88 -26.64 26.99
C LEU A 27 122.22 -26.87 26.26
N ARG A 28 123.37 -26.79 26.96
CA ARG A 28 124.70 -26.96 26.37
C ARG A 28 125.22 -28.39 26.49
N ASP A 29 124.62 -29.22 27.34
CA ASP A 29 124.93 -30.65 27.41
C ASP A 29 124.36 -31.41 26.21
N PHE A 30 125.16 -32.33 25.66
CA PHE A 30 124.86 -33.05 24.42
C PHE A 30 123.55 -33.86 24.47
N GLU A 31 123.15 -34.32 25.66
CA GLU A 31 121.86 -35.00 25.86
C GLU A 31 120.69 -34.01 25.92
N ALA A 32 120.87 -32.82 26.49
CA ALA A 32 119.84 -31.79 26.60
C ALA A 32 119.53 -31.09 25.26
N VAL A 33 120.50 -31.04 24.33
CA VAL A 33 120.34 -30.46 22.97
C VAL A 33 119.31 -31.22 22.12
N LYS A 34 119.05 -32.51 22.41
CA LYS A 34 118.10 -33.34 21.65
C LYS A 34 116.64 -33.08 22.01
N ILE A 35 116.37 -32.62 23.23
CA ILE A 35 115.02 -32.49 23.78
C ILE A 35 114.12 -31.56 22.91
N PRO A 36 114.58 -30.40 22.38
CA PRO A 36 113.78 -29.58 21.46
C PRO A 36 113.42 -30.29 20.15
N PHE A 37 114.30 -31.18 19.66
CA PHE A 37 114.04 -31.96 18.44
C PHE A 37 113.06 -33.11 18.70
N GLU A 38 113.14 -33.75 19.87
CA GLU A 38 112.18 -34.77 20.30
C GLU A 38 110.79 -34.15 20.50
N LEU A 39 110.71 -32.94 21.05
CA LEU A 39 109.46 -32.20 21.20
C LEU A 39 108.83 -31.88 19.85
N THR A 40 109.61 -31.39 18.89
CA THR A 40 109.10 -31.11 17.53
C THR A 40 108.65 -32.37 16.81
N GLN A 41 109.37 -33.48 16.97
CA GLN A 41 108.96 -34.77 16.42
C GLN A 41 107.66 -35.28 17.05
N ALA A 42 107.49 -35.15 18.37
CA ALA A 42 106.26 -35.52 19.06
C ALA A 42 105.06 -34.65 18.62
N CYS A 43 105.27 -33.34 18.42
CA CYS A 43 104.24 -32.45 17.89
C CYS A 43 103.85 -32.80 16.44
N ILE A 44 104.81 -33.16 15.57
CA ILE A 44 104.51 -33.60 14.20
C ILE A 44 103.70 -34.90 14.20
N GLN A 45 104.05 -35.83 15.10
CA GLN A 45 103.30 -37.09 15.23
C GLN A 45 101.86 -36.83 15.68
N LEU A 46 101.66 -35.97 16.68
CA LEU A 46 100.33 -35.57 17.14
C LEU A 46 99.50 -34.95 16.00
N LEU A 47 100.09 -34.07 15.19
CA LEU A 47 99.40 -33.49 14.03
C LEU A 47 99.02 -34.58 13.02
N THR A 48 99.91 -35.51 12.74
CA THR A 48 99.65 -36.61 11.80
C THR A 48 98.52 -37.52 12.30
N ASP A 49 98.47 -37.76 13.61
CA ASP A 49 97.47 -38.61 14.25
C ASP A 49 96.09 -37.91 14.32
N CYS A 50 96.07 -36.60 14.58
CA CYS A 50 94.84 -35.79 14.63
C CYS A 50 94.28 -35.46 13.24
N PHE A 51 95.12 -35.38 12.20
CA PHE A 51 94.72 -35.00 10.84
C PHE A 51 94.84 -36.17 9.85
N SER A 52 94.14 -37.26 10.14
CA SER A 52 94.08 -38.39 9.21
C SER A 52 93.32 -38.00 7.92
N ILE A 53 93.74 -38.54 6.77
CA ILE A 53 93.11 -38.31 5.46
C ILE A 53 91.58 -38.59 5.49
N PRO A 54 91.09 -39.68 6.12
CA PRO A 54 89.65 -39.94 6.19
C PRO A 54 88.88 -38.84 6.94
N MET A 55 89.41 -38.33 8.06
CA MET A 55 88.76 -37.27 8.83
C MET A 55 88.66 -35.96 8.03
N LEU A 56 89.68 -35.61 7.26
CA LEU A 56 89.68 -34.43 6.39
C LEU A 56 88.65 -34.56 5.26
N GLN A 57 88.46 -35.78 4.72
CA GLN A 57 87.42 -36.05 3.71
C GLN A 57 86.01 -35.94 4.28
N THR A 58 85.78 -36.39 5.52
CA THR A 58 84.49 -36.22 6.19
C THR A 58 84.20 -34.75 6.48
N LEU A 59 85.19 -33.99 6.97
CA LEU A 59 85.03 -32.54 7.19
C LEU A 59 84.78 -31.76 5.90
N ALA A 60 85.39 -32.14 4.77
CA ALA A 60 85.16 -31.48 3.48
C ALA A 60 83.69 -31.58 3.02
N ASN A 61 83.01 -32.67 3.37
CA ASN A 61 81.62 -32.90 2.97
C ASN A 61 80.62 -32.31 3.98
N ASP A 62 80.93 -32.36 5.27
CA ASP A 62 79.99 -32.00 6.34
C ASP A 62 80.13 -30.54 6.82
N ASP A 63 81.35 -29.98 6.80
CA ASP A 63 81.65 -28.62 7.30
C ASP A 63 82.89 -28.01 6.62
N SER A 64 82.69 -27.61 5.36
CA SER A 64 83.74 -27.03 4.50
C SER A 64 84.34 -25.74 5.08
N GLU A 65 83.57 -24.94 5.81
CA GLU A 65 84.05 -23.69 6.43
C GLU A 65 85.08 -23.97 7.54
N THR A 66 84.84 -25.02 8.34
CA THR A 66 85.80 -25.46 9.35
C THR A 66 87.07 -25.99 8.70
N LEU A 67 87.00 -26.77 7.61
CA LEU A 67 88.20 -27.24 6.91
C LEU A 67 89.06 -26.08 6.36
N GLU A 68 88.42 -25.07 5.76
CA GLU A 68 89.10 -23.86 5.28
C GLU A 68 89.77 -23.08 6.41
N ALA A 69 89.09 -22.89 7.54
CA ALA A 69 89.64 -22.22 8.70
C ALA A 69 90.90 -22.91 9.24
N TRP A 70 90.92 -24.25 9.25
CA TRP A 70 92.08 -25.03 9.69
C TRP A 70 93.22 -25.00 8.67
N ALA A 71 92.91 -25.01 7.36
CA ALA A 71 93.92 -24.82 6.31
C ALA A 71 94.59 -23.44 6.41
N ILE A 72 93.80 -22.39 6.69
CA ILE A 72 94.30 -21.03 6.93
C ILE A 72 95.15 -21.00 8.22
N ALA A 73 94.70 -21.61 9.31
CA ALA A 73 95.45 -21.69 10.57
C ALA A 73 96.78 -22.45 10.43
N PHE A 74 96.80 -23.53 9.64
CA PHE A 74 98.02 -24.28 9.35
C PHE A 74 98.99 -23.48 8.49
N ASN A 75 98.50 -22.83 7.42
CA ASN A 75 99.33 -21.99 6.56
C ASN A 75 99.91 -20.80 7.34
N THR A 76 99.11 -20.13 8.16
CA THR A 76 99.59 -19.04 9.03
C THR A 76 100.64 -19.54 10.03
N THR A 77 100.45 -20.72 10.62
CA THR A 77 101.45 -21.34 11.50
C THR A 77 102.76 -21.66 10.77
N LEU A 78 102.70 -22.21 9.55
CA LEU A 78 103.88 -22.45 8.71
C LEU A 78 104.59 -21.14 8.34
N GLN A 79 103.84 -20.09 7.99
CA GLN A 79 104.39 -18.76 7.72
C GLN A 79 105.08 -18.15 8.96
N VAL A 80 104.49 -18.33 10.15
CA VAL A 80 105.12 -17.91 11.42
C VAL A 80 106.41 -18.72 11.67
N GLN A 81 106.38 -20.04 11.47
CA GLN A 81 107.57 -20.89 11.63
C GLN A 81 108.68 -20.52 10.63
N LEU A 82 108.33 -20.20 9.37
CA LEU A 82 109.26 -19.65 8.38
C LEU A 82 109.78 -18.27 8.78
N GLY A 83 108.94 -17.43 9.38
CA GLY A 83 109.31 -16.13 9.94
C GLY A 83 110.30 -16.26 11.10
N VAL A 84 110.11 -17.26 11.96
CA VAL A 84 111.06 -17.60 13.03
C VAL A 84 112.35 -18.15 12.43
N LEU A 85 112.28 -19.13 11.54
CA LEU A 85 113.45 -19.69 10.86
C LEU A 85 114.26 -18.63 10.11
N SER A 86 113.61 -17.69 9.41
CA SER A 86 114.27 -16.59 8.71
C SER A 86 114.93 -15.58 9.65
N ARG A 87 114.40 -15.38 10.87
CA ARG A 87 115.06 -14.61 11.95
C ARG A 87 116.24 -15.36 12.57
N TRP A 88 116.19 -16.69 12.63
CA TRP A 88 117.26 -17.52 13.18
C TRP A 88 118.34 -17.85 12.14
N LEU A 89 118.03 -17.76 10.85
CA LEU A 89 118.95 -18.02 9.73
C LEU A 89 120.26 -17.22 9.82
N PRO A 90 120.26 -15.91 10.13
CA PRO A 90 121.49 -15.13 10.27
C PRO A 90 122.34 -15.60 11.47
N LEU A 91 121.69 -16.04 12.55
CA LEU A 91 122.34 -16.59 13.74
C LEU A 91 122.94 -17.98 13.48
N LEU A 92 122.28 -18.80 12.66
CA LEU A 92 122.78 -20.10 12.20
C LEU A 92 123.87 -19.96 11.11
N SER A 93 123.94 -18.79 10.48
CA SER A 93 124.93 -18.43 9.46
C SER A 93 126.16 -17.75 10.03
N SER A 94 126.20 -17.50 11.36
CA SER A 94 127.38 -16.93 12.02
C SER A 94 128.61 -17.81 11.83
N SER A 95 129.79 -17.19 11.78
CA SER A 95 131.08 -17.86 11.56
C SER A 95 131.48 -18.85 12.67
N SER A 96 130.75 -18.89 13.78
CA SER A 96 131.00 -19.76 14.94
C SER A 96 130.42 -21.18 14.83
N LEU A 97 129.61 -21.48 13.81
CA LEU A 97 129.00 -22.79 13.60
C LEU A 97 129.77 -23.66 12.58
N PRO A 98 129.85 -24.99 12.77
CA PRO A 98 130.49 -25.91 11.82
C PRO A 98 129.87 -25.83 10.41
N SER A 99 130.71 -25.79 9.38
CA SER A 99 130.29 -25.59 7.97
C SER A 99 129.22 -26.57 7.49
N LYS A 100 129.30 -27.85 7.90
CA LYS A 100 128.32 -28.89 7.57
C LYS A 100 126.90 -28.61 8.08
N LEU A 101 126.77 -27.99 9.26
CA LEU A 101 125.45 -27.66 9.83
C LEU A 101 124.83 -26.47 9.09
N ARG A 102 125.64 -25.49 8.69
CA ARG A 102 125.18 -24.32 7.92
C ARG A 102 124.66 -24.72 6.54
N GLU A 103 125.39 -25.59 5.85
CA GLU A 103 124.97 -26.11 4.54
C GLU A 103 123.69 -26.93 4.63
N LYS A 104 123.55 -27.79 5.66
CA LYS A 104 122.34 -28.58 5.88
C LYS A 104 121.13 -27.69 6.24
N ALA A 105 121.32 -26.65 7.05
CA ALA A 105 120.26 -25.70 7.40
C ALA A 105 119.81 -24.87 6.19
N ALA A 106 120.74 -24.37 5.38
CA ALA A 106 120.44 -23.65 4.14
C ALA A 106 119.68 -24.54 3.15
N LYS A 107 120.13 -25.79 2.96
CA LYS A 107 119.45 -26.77 2.10
C LYS A 107 118.03 -27.06 2.58
N ARG A 108 117.84 -27.34 3.87
CA ARG A 108 116.50 -27.58 4.44
C ARG A 108 115.59 -26.37 4.35
N THR A 109 116.13 -25.16 4.48
CA THR A 109 115.35 -23.92 4.32
C THR A 109 114.89 -23.73 2.87
N ALA A 110 115.77 -24.03 1.90
CA ALA A 110 115.40 -24.00 0.48
C ALA A 110 114.35 -25.06 0.14
N GLU A 111 114.49 -26.29 0.65
CA GLU A 111 113.49 -27.35 0.51
C GLU A 111 112.13 -26.93 1.09
N LEU A 112 112.12 -26.35 2.30
CA LEU A 112 110.88 -25.86 2.91
C LEU A 112 110.24 -24.74 2.11
N LYS A 113 111.03 -23.80 1.57
CA LYS A 113 110.51 -22.73 0.72
C LYS A 113 109.88 -23.29 -0.56
N ASN A 114 110.53 -24.24 -1.22
CA ASN A 114 109.98 -24.88 -2.41
C ASN A 114 108.66 -25.60 -2.11
N ILE A 115 108.57 -26.33 -0.99
CA ILE A 115 107.33 -27.00 -0.56
C ILE A 115 106.22 -25.98 -0.34
N VAL A 116 106.51 -24.83 0.26
CA VAL A 116 105.52 -23.76 0.51
C VAL A 116 105.03 -23.18 -0.82
N ASP A 117 105.93 -22.90 -1.75
CA ASP A 117 105.59 -22.36 -3.07
C ASP A 117 104.77 -23.37 -3.89
N GLU A 118 105.13 -24.67 -3.87
CA GLU A 118 104.36 -25.75 -4.50
C GLU A 118 102.96 -25.91 -3.90
N LYS A 119 102.82 -25.84 -2.57
CA LYS A 119 101.53 -25.94 -1.90
C LYS A 119 100.66 -24.72 -2.15
N ALA A 120 101.25 -23.52 -2.23
CA ALA A 120 100.51 -22.31 -2.62
C ALA A 120 99.97 -22.42 -4.06
N ALA A 121 100.76 -22.94 -5.00
CA ALA A 121 100.31 -23.17 -6.37
C ALA A 121 99.18 -24.23 -6.46
N LEU A 122 99.28 -25.30 -5.65
CA LEU A 122 98.22 -26.30 -5.55
C LEU A 122 96.91 -25.73 -4.98
N LEU A 123 96.98 -24.86 -3.97
CA LEU A 123 95.80 -24.19 -3.43
C LEU A 123 95.15 -23.24 -4.46
N GLN A 124 95.94 -22.55 -5.29
CA GLN A 124 95.40 -21.73 -6.37
C GLN A 124 94.75 -22.56 -7.48
N THR A 125 95.29 -23.73 -7.82
CA THR A 125 94.67 -24.59 -8.84
C THR A 125 93.41 -25.29 -8.31
N ALA A 126 93.38 -25.63 -7.02
CA ALA A 126 92.19 -26.17 -6.37
C ALA A 126 91.01 -25.17 -6.43
N SER A 127 91.25 -23.88 -6.14
CA SER A 127 90.18 -22.88 -6.18
C SER A 127 89.59 -22.69 -7.58
N THR A 128 90.43 -22.76 -8.62
CA THR A 128 89.94 -22.73 -10.02
C THR A 128 89.14 -23.98 -10.38
N LEU A 129 89.51 -25.15 -9.85
CA LEU A 129 88.81 -26.40 -10.12
C LEU A 129 87.43 -26.41 -9.44
N PHE A 130 87.33 -25.91 -8.21
CA PHE A 130 86.04 -25.71 -7.53
C PHE A 130 85.14 -24.72 -8.29
N ALA A 131 85.69 -23.63 -8.83
CA ALA A 131 84.92 -22.71 -9.67
C ALA A 131 84.37 -23.40 -10.93
N GLN A 132 85.16 -24.26 -11.58
CA GLN A 132 84.71 -25.04 -12.74
C GLN A 132 83.64 -26.09 -12.37
N GLU A 133 83.77 -26.74 -11.22
CA GLU A 133 82.79 -27.70 -10.72
C GLU A 133 81.44 -27.03 -10.43
N THR A 134 81.44 -25.86 -9.78
CA THR A 134 80.21 -25.08 -9.54
C THR A 134 79.55 -24.63 -10.85
N GLU A 135 80.32 -24.20 -11.86
CA GLU A 135 79.77 -23.88 -13.18
C GLU A 135 79.16 -25.12 -13.86
N LEU A 136 79.81 -26.28 -13.78
CA LEU A 136 79.26 -27.53 -14.32
C LEU A 136 77.94 -27.93 -13.64
N HIS A 137 77.81 -27.75 -12.33
CA HIS A 137 76.56 -27.98 -11.63
C HIS A 137 75.45 -27.05 -12.09
N GLN A 138 75.75 -25.75 -12.30
CA GLN A 138 74.78 -24.79 -12.84
C GLN A 138 74.33 -25.17 -14.27
N ARG A 139 75.27 -25.57 -15.14
CA ARG A 139 74.93 -26.03 -16.50
C ARG A 139 74.10 -27.31 -16.48
N PHE A 140 74.36 -28.21 -15.54
CA PHE A 140 73.57 -29.43 -15.39
C PHE A 140 72.13 -29.12 -14.97
N THR A 141 71.92 -28.17 -14.06
CA THR A 141 70.57 -27.74 -13.68
C THR A 141 69.83 -27.09 -14.84
N GLU A 142 70.48 -26.20 -15.60
CA GLU A 142 69.89 -25.59 -16.80
C GLU A 142 69.46 -26.65 -17.84
N LEU A 143 70.28 -27.69 -18.05
CA LEU A 143 69.94 -28.79 -18.96
C LEU A 143 68.76 -29.63 -18.46
N SER A 144 68.65 -29.84 -17.14
CA SER A 144 67.51 -30.54 -16.56
C SER A 144 66.22 -29.77 -16.77
N GLU A 145 66.23 -28.46 -16.56
CA GLU A 145 65.08 -27.58 -16.80
C GLU A 145 64.68 -27.58 -18.29
N LEU A 146 65.64 -27.49 -19.20
CA LEU A 146 65.36 -27.57 -20.64
C LEU A 146 64.72 -28.91 -21.03
N ARG A 147 65.16 -30.01 -20.40
CA ARG A 147 64.61 -31.34 -20.66
C ARG A 147 63.15 -31.44 -20.20
N GLU A 148 62.81 -30.86 -19.05
CA GLU A 148 61.43 -30.82 -18.57
C GLU A 148 60.53 -30.01 -19.52
N LYS A 149 61.01 -28.85 -19.98
CA LYS A 149 60.29 -28.03 -20.98
C LYS A 149 60.08 -28.76 -22.30
N PHE A 150 61.04 -29.59 -22.71
CA PHE A 150 60.89 -30.40 -23.91
C PHE A 150 59.78 -31.45 -23.77
N GLU A 151 59.68 -32.13 -22.63
CA GLU A 151 58.60 -33.09 -22.38
C GLU A 151 57.23 -32.39 -22.29
N GLU A 152 57.14 -31.21 -21.67
CA GLU A 152 55.91 -30.39 -21.69
C GLU A 152 55.46 -30.08 -23.12
N LEU A 153 56.37 -29.59 -23.98
CA LEU A 153 56.06 -29.29 -25.37
C LEU A 153 55.58 -30.53 -26.15
N LYS A 154 56.18 -31.69 -25.88
CA LYS A 154 55.78 -32.96 -26.49
C LYS A 154 54.37 -33.38 -26.07
N THR A 155 53.98 -33.14 -24.81
CA THR A 155 52.61 -33.39 -24.36
C THR A 155 51.61 -32.46 -25.05
N ILE A 156 51.93 -31.17 -25.17
CA ILE A 156 51.10 -30.19 -25.88
C ILE A 156 50.95 -30.57 -27.36
N GLU A 157 52.04 -31.01 -28.01
CA GLU A 157 52.00 -31.47 -29.40
C GLU A 157 51.08 -32.69 -29.56
N LEU A 158 51.11 -33.64 -28.61
CA LEU A 158 50.22 -34.80 -28.62
C LEU A 158 48.75 -34.39 -28.41
N ASP A 159 48.49 -33.44 -27.51
CA ASP A 159 47.14 -32.91 -27.28
C ASP A 159 46.60 -32.17 -28.51
N ILE A 160 47.42 -31.37 -29.19
CA ILE A 160 47.04 -30.69 -30.44
C ILE A 160 46.75 -31.72 -31.54
N ASN A 161 47.61 -32.74 -31.68
CA ASN A 161 47.45 -33.77 -32.71
C ASN A 161 46.26 -34.72 -32.43
N SER A 162 45.90 -34.92 -31.16
CA SER A 162 44.74 -35.73 -30.77
C SER A 162 43.43 -34.95 -30.77
N THR A 163 43.49 -33.61 -30.70
CA THR A 163 42.31 -32.76 -30.78
C THR A 163 41.89 -32.56 -32.23
N ASP A 164 40.72 -33.08 -32.58
CA ASP A 164 40.14 -32.89 -33.90
C ASP A 164 39.47 -31.51 -34.03
N ILE A 165 40.29 -30.53 -34.41
CA ILE A 165 39.87 -29.13 -34.60
C ILE A 165 38.78 -29.01 -35.68
N ASP A 166 38.80 -29.88 -36.70
CA ASP A 166 37.83 -29.82 -37.79
C ASP A 166 36.45 -30.28 -37.32
N ASN A 167 36.37 -31.33 -36.50
CA ASN A 167 35.12 -31.75 -35.85
C ASN A 167 34.56 -30.67 -34.91
N LEU A 168 35.40 -30.03 -34.09
CA LEU A 168 34.95 -28.92 -33.24
C LEU A 168 34.43 -27.74 -34.06
N ARG A 169 35.09 -27.39 -35.16
CA ARG A 169 34.64 -26.34 -36.07
C ARG A 169 33.31 -26.71 -36.72
N ALA A 170 33.14 -27.96 -37.13
CA ALA A 170 31.89 -28.46 -37.69
C ALA A 170 30.75 -28.41 -36.67
N GLU A 171 30.99 -28.80 -35.41
CA GLU A 171 29.99 -28.75 -34.34
C GLU A 171 29.55 -27.30 -34.03
N VAL A 172 30.49 -26.35 -34.02
CA VAL A 172 30.18 -24.92 -33.84
C VAL A 172 29.29 -24.41 -34.97
N VAL A 173 29.59 -24.75 -36.22
CA VAL A 173 28.77 -24.37 -37.38
C VAL A 173 27.39 -25.01 -37.29
N GLN A 174 27.30 -26.29 -36.91
CA GLN A 174 26.03 -26.98 -36.73
C GLN A 174 25.16 -26.31 -35.66
N LYS A 175 25.71 -26.06 -34.46
CA LYS A 175 24.99 -25.37 -33.38
C LYS A 175 24.60 -23.95 -33.79
N GLY A 176 25.47 -23.25 -34.52
CA GLY A 176 25.16 -21.95 -35.10
C GLY A 176 23.93 -22.00 -36.01
N ASN A 177 23.86 -23.00 -36.90
CA ASN A 177 22.72 -23.20 -37.78
C ASN A 177 21.44 -23.60 -37.04
N GLU A 178 21.53 -24.34 -35.94
CA GLU A 178 20.40 -24.69 -35.06
C GLU A 178 19.86 -23.48 -34.27
N LEU A 179 20.71 -22.50 -33.95
CA LEU A 179 20.35 -21.29 -33.21
C LEU A 179 19.61 -20.24 -34.06
N ILE A 180 19.89 -20.16 -35.35
CA ILE A 180 19.23 -19.21 -36.28
C ILE A 180 17.70 -19.33 -36.27
N PRO A 181 17.08 -20.51 -36.46
CA PRO A 181 15.63 -20.64 -36.45
C PRO A 181 15.02 -20.34 -35.07
N GLN A 182 15.72 -20.67 -33.98
CA GLN A 182 15.27 -20.31 -32.63
C GLN A 182 15.22 -18.80 -32.43
N LYS A 183 16.21 -18.07 -32.95
CA LYS A 183 16.20 -16.61 -32.92
C LYS A 183 15.04 -16.01 -33.72
N GLN A 184 14.78 -16.54 -34.92
CA GLN A 184 13.66 -16.11 -35.75
C GLN A 184 12.31 -16.34 -35.06
N ALA A 185 12.11 -17.52 -34.45
CA ALA A 185 10.90 -17.82 -33.70
C ALA A 185 10.69 -16.88 -32.50
N ILE A 186 11.77 -16.49 -31.82
CA ILE A 186 11.72 -15.50 -30.73
C ILE A 186 11.32 -14.11 -31.25
N GLU A 187 11.86 -13.68 -32.40
CA GLU A 187 11.48 -12.41 -33.03
C GLU A 187 10.00 -12.38 -33.46
N GLU A 188 9.49 -13.50 -34.00
CA GLU A 188 8.06 -13.65 -34.33
C GLU A 188 7.18 -13.58 -33.07
N LEU A 189 7.55 -14.26 -31.98
CA LEU A 189 6.84 -14.18 -30.71
C LEU A 189 6.85 -12.77 -30.12
N HIS A 190 7.96 -12.03 -30.27
CA HIS A 190 8.03 -10.63 -29.84
C HIS A 190 7.08 -9.74 -30.64
N GLN A 191 6.95 -9.95 -31.97
CA GLN A 191 5.99 -9.24 -32.78
C GLN A 191 4.55 -9.57 -32.38
N GLN A 192 4.21 -10.85 -32.21
CA GLN A 192 2.88 -11.26 -31.76
C GLN A 192 2.53 -10.67 -30.38
N LYS A 193 3.49 -10.62 -29.46
CA LYS A 193 3.30 -9.99 -28.15
C LYS A 193 2.99 -8.50 -28.29
N ALA A 194 3.73 -7.78 -29.13
CA ALA A 194 3.49 -6.36 -29.37
C ALA A 194 2.09 -6.12 -29.97
N GLU A 195 1.66 -6.94 -30.92
CA GLU A 195 0.31 -6.88 -31.47
C GLU A 195 -0.76 -7.10 -30.40
N LEU A 196 -0.60 -8.11 -29.53
CA LEU A 196 -1.53 -8.36 -28.43
C LEU A 196 -1.58 -7.20 -27.43
N GLU A 197 -0.45 -6.54 -27.14
CA GLU A 197 -0.42 -5.34 -26.28
C GLU A 197 -1.18 -4.17 -26.92
N THR A 198 -1.06 -3.97 -28.25
CA THR A 198 -1.86 -2.97 -28.96
C THR A 198 -3.35 -3.30 -28.94
N GLN A 199 -3.72 -4.57 -29.07
CA GLN A 199 -5.12 -5.01 -28.95
C GLN A 199 -5.65 -4.79 -27.53
N MET A 200 -4.89 -5.16 -26.50
CA MET A 200 -5.29 -4.94 -25.10
C MET A 200 -5.49 -3.46 -24.78
N THR A 201 -4.61 -2.58 -25.25
CA THR A 201 -4.76 -1.13 -25.04
C THR A 201 -5.99 -0.58 -25.77
N SER A 202 -6.28 -1.04 -26.99
CA SER A 202 -7.50 -0.67 -27.71
C SER A 202 -8.79 -1.14 -27.00
N LEU A 203 -8.80 -2.38 -26.47
CA LEU A 203 -9.92 -2.92 -25.71
C LEU A 203 -10.11 -2.18 -24.38
N HIS A 204 -9.02 -1.78 -23.73
CA HIS A 204 -9.08 -0.99 -22.52
C HIS A 204 -9.73 0.37 -22.77
N GLN A 205 -9.31 1.07 -23.84
CA GLN A 205 -9.91 2.33 -24.26
C GLN A 205 -11.40 2.18 -24.61
N GLN A 206 -11.78 1.10 -25.32
CA GLN A 206 -13.19 0.79 -25.58
C GLN A 206 -13.97 0.56 -24.28
N GLY A 207 -13.38 -0.15 -23.32
CA GLY A 207 -13.95 -0.36 -21.99
C GLY A 207 -14.19 0.94 -21.23
N GLU A 208 -13.25 1.88 -21.27
CA GLU A 208 -13.39 3.22 -20.67
C GLU A 208 -14.51 4.03 -21.33
N ILE A 209 -14.57 4.06 -22.66
CA ILE A 209 -15.63 4.76 -23.41
C ILE A 209 -17.01 4.19 -23.07
N LEU A 210 -17.15 2.87 -23.06
CA LEU A 210 -18.41 2.21 -22.68
C LEU A 210 -18.78 2.49 -21.22
N GLY A 211 -17.79 2.51 -20.31
CA GLY A 211 -18.00 2.87 -18.90
C GLY A 211 -18.51 4.29 -18.73
N GLU A 212 -17.93 5.25 -19.46
CA GLU A 212 -18.42 6.64 -19.47
C GLU A 212 -19.84 6.75 -20.03
N GLU A 213 -20.15 6.07 -21.13
CA GLU A 213 -21.48 6.10 -21.72
C GLU A 213 -22.53 5.49 -20.77
N ILE A 214 -22.22 4.37 -20.12
CA ILE A 214 -23.08 3.79 -19.08
C ILE A 214 -23.34 4.80 -17.96
N ARG A 215 -22.30 5.50 -17.49
CA ARG A 215 -22.44 6.53 -16.45
C ARG A 215 -23.34 7.67 -16.92
N ARG A 216 -23.16 8.18 -18.13
CA ARG A 216 -24.01 9.24 -18.71
C ARG A 216 -25.47 8.80 -18.82
N GLN A 217 -25.73 7.57 -19.26
CA GLN A 217 -27.09 7.03 -19.33
C GLN A 217 -27.73 6.86 -17.96
N GLN A 218 -26.96 6.42 -16.95
CA GLN A 218 -27.44 6.34 -15.56
C GLN A 218 -27.76 7.72 -14.99
N GLU A 219 -26.91 8.72 -15.21
CA GLU A 219 -27.16 10.11 -14.82
C GLU A 219 -28.41 10.66 -15.50
N LYS A 220 -28.56 10.45 -16.81
CA LYS A 220 -29.74 10.85 -17.58
C LYS A 220 -31.02 10.20 -17.03
N LYS A 221 -30.99 8.90 -16.75
CA LYS A 221 -32.12 8.17 -16.15
C LYS A 221 -32.49 8.75 -14.78
N ARG A 222 -31.51 8.99 -13.90
CA ARG A 222 -31.77 9.61 -12.59
C ARG A 222 -32.38 11.01 -12.70
N HIS A 223 -31.92 11.81 -13.65
CA HIS A 223 -32.51 13.13 -13.91
C HIS A 223 -33.95 13.02 -14.41
N GLN A 224 -34.25 12.07 -15.30
CA GLN A 224 -35.61 11.79 -15.76
C GLN A 224 -36.51 11.33 -14.61
N GLU A 225 -36.09 10.36 -13.81
CA GLU A 225 -36.84 9.88 -12.64
C GLU A 225 -37.13 11.01 -11.63
N SER A 226 -36.14 11.88 -11.38
CA SER A 226 -36.32 13.05 -10.50
C SER A 226 -37.31 14.06 -11.08
N ALA A 227 -37.23 14.33 -12.39
CA ALA A 227 -38.16 15.22 -13.08
C ALA A 227 -39.60 14.66 -13.06
N GLU A 228 -39.78 13.38 -13.38
CA GLU A 228 -41.07 12.68 -13.32
C GLU A 228 -41.64 12.73 -11.90
N MET A 229 -40.82 12.45 -10.88
CA MET A 229 -41.25 12.54 -9.48
C MET A 229 -41.66 13.96 -9.09
N SER A 230 -40.99 14.99 -9.62
CA SER A 230 -41.39 16.39 -9.39
C SER A 230 -42.73 16.73 -10.05
N GLN A 231 -42.98 16.22 -11.27
CA GLN A 231 -44.26 16.40 -11.96
C GLN A 231 -45.40 15.67 -11.26
N ILE A 232 -45.16 14.44 -10.80
CA ILE A 232 -46.13 13.67 -10.01
C ILE A 232 -46.48 14.43 -8.74
N LYS A 233 -45.50 14.99 -8.01
CA LYS A 233 -45.78 15.83 -6.83
C LYS A 233 -46.64 17.04 -7.17
N GLN A 234 -46.32 17.77 -8.25
CA GLN A 234 -47.13 18.91 -8.69
C GLN A 234 -48.57 18.49 -9.05
N LEU A 235 -48.76 17.34 -9.70
CA LEU A 235 -50.09 16.82 -10.01
C LEU A 235 -50.87 16.42 -8.75
N ILE A 236 -50.20 15.83 -7.77
CA ILE A 236 -50.81 15.52 -6.46
C ILE A 236 -51.24 16.82 -5.78
N ASP A 237 -50.36 17.82 -5.69
CA ASP A 237 -50.66 19.11 -5.06
C ASP A 237 -51.82 19.83 -5.75
N LEU A 238 -51.87 19.84 -7.10
CA LEU A 238 -52.99 20.40 -7.87
C LEU A 238 -54.29 19.63 -7.64
N THR A 239 -54.23 18.30 -7.56
CA THR A 239 -55.41 17.45 -7.32
C THR A 239 -55.94 17.68 -5.92
N ASP A 240 -55.07 17.75 -4.92
CA ASP A 240 -55.46 18.04 -3.54
C ASP A 240 -56.03 19.46 -3.42
N SER A 241 -55.44 20.46 -4.08
CA SER A 241 -55.99 21.81 -4.16
C SER A 241 -57.40 21.81 -4.76
N ALA A 242 -57.59 21.20 -5.93
CA ALA A 242 -58.90 21.10 -6.59
C ALA A 242 -59.92 20.35 -5.72
N LYS A 243 -59.50 19.30 -5.01
CA LYS A 243 -60.35 18.57 -4.06
C LYS A 243 -60.78 19.47 -2.91
N THR A 244 -59.88 20.30 -2.36
CA THR A 244 -60.23 21.24 -1.29
C THR A 244 -61.19 22.32 -1.78
N GLU A 245 -60.95 22.89 -2.97
CA GLU A 245 -61.84 23.88 -3.58
C GLU A 245 -63.24 23.29 -3.82
N LEU A 246 -63.34 22.12 -4.44
CA LEU A 246 -64.61 21.42 -4.65
C LEU A 246 -65.31 21.10 -3.33
N SER A 247 -64.56 20.65 -2.31
CA SER A 247 -65.13 20.38 -1.00
C SER A 247 -65.69 21.64 -0.34
N ILE A 248 -65.04 22.81 -0.52
CA ILE A 248 -65.53 24.09 -0.03
C ILE A 248 -66.80 24.48 -0.79
N THR A 249 -66.79 24.44 -2.14
CA THR A 249 -67.95 24.79 -2.96
C THR A 249 -69.15 23.88 -2.70
N LEU A 250 -68.93 22.58 -2.52
CA LEU A 250 -69.98 21.63 -2.15
C LEU A 250 -70.53 21.94 -0.76
N LYS A 251 -69.68 22.25 0.21
CA LYS A 251 -70.12 22.62 1.56
C LYS A 251 -70.98 23.89 1.54
N THR A 252 -70.56 24.94 0.82
CA THR A 252 -71.35 26.17 0.70
C THR A 252 -72.69 25.93 -0.01
N ALA A 253 -72.71 25.13 -1.08
CA ALA A 253 -73.95 24.78 -1.76
C ALA A 253 -74.91 23.97 -0.87
N LEU A 254 -74.37 23.11 -0.01
CA LEU A 254 -75.14 22.32 0.95
C LEU A 254 -75.73 23.22 2.05
N GLU A 255 -74.96 24.17 2.57
CA GLU A 255 -75.42 25.20 3.51
C GLU A 255 -76.52 26.08 2.90
N GLU A 256 -76.38 26.50 1.63
CA GLU A 256 -77.41 27.25 0.92
C GLU A 256 -78.70 26.43 0.72
N LEU A 257 -78.58 25.14 0.39
CA LEU A 257 -79.72 24.25 0.21
C LEU A 257 -80.44 24.01 1.53
N ASP A 258 -79.70 23.80 2.62
CA ASP A 258 -80.26 23.70 3.97
C ASP A 258 -80.95 25.01 4.39
N SER A 259 -80.39 26.18 4.04
CA SER A 259 -81.05 27.48 4.26
C SER A 259 -82.37 27.57 3.51
N LYS A 260 -82.39 27.24 2.21
CA LYS A 260 -83.63 27.23 1.39
C LYS A 260 -84.66 26.24 1.91
N ARG A 261 -84.22 25.07 2.39
CA ARG A 261 -85.10 24.08 3.02
C ARG A 261 -85.73 24.62 4.30
N ASN A 262 -84.95 25.32 5.13
CA ASN A 262 -85.45 25.95 6.34
C ASN A 262 -86.42 27.10 6.05
N GLU A 263 -86.14 27.91 5.02
CA GLU A 263 -87.06 28.94 4.53
C GLU A 263 -88.38 28.33 4.06
N TYR A 264 -88.32 27.30 3.22
CA TYR A 264 -89.50 26.58 2.75
C TYR A 264 -90.34 26.01 3.91
N ASN A 265 -89.69 25.40 4.92
CA ASN A 265 -90.39 24.89 6.10
C ASN A 265 -91.08 26.00 6.89
N ARG A 266 -90.44 27.18 7.04
CA ARG A 266 -91.06 28.35 7.70
C ARG A 266 -92.25 28.87 6.91
N GLU A 267 -92.12 29.01 5.60
CA GLU A 267 -93.23 29.42 4.74
C GLU A 267 -94.39 28.43 4.81
N TRP A 268 -94.09 27.13 4.84
CA TRP A 268 -95.09 26.07 5.01
C TRP A 268 -95.80 26.15 6.37
N GLU A 269 -95.06 26.35 7.47
CA GLU A 269 -95.66 26.55 8.80
C GLU A 269 -96.55 27.81 8.84
N GLN A 270 -96.12 28.92 8.24
CA GLN A 270 -96.92 30.14 8.12
C GLN A 270 -98.19 29.90 7.29
N LEU A 271 -98.09 29.16 6.18
CA LEU A 271 -99.24 28.79 5.37
C LEU A 271 -100.23 27.93 6.17
N GLN A 272 -99.73 26.99 6.97
CA GLN A 272 -100.58 26.17 7.83
C GLN A 272 -101.28 27.02 8.90
N GLN A 273 -100.56 27.95 9.55
CA GLN A 273 -101.15 28.87 10.52
C GLN A 273 -102.22 29.76 9.89
N THR A 274 -101.96 30.36 8.72
CA THR A 274 -102.95 31.18 8.01
C THR A 274 -104.16 30.37 7.56
N LEU A 275 -103.98 29.12 7.14
CA LEU A 275 -105.09 28.21 6.84
C LEU A 275 -105.94 27.93 8.09
N THR A 276 -105.32 27.66 9.25
CA THR A 276 -106.06 27.47 10.50
C THR A 276 -106.81 28.73 10.93
N ALA A 277 -106.19 29.90 10.82
CA ALA A 277 -106.84 31.17 11.10
C ALA A 277 -108.01 31.44 10.15
N SER A 278 -107.84 31.16 8.85
CA SER A 278 -108.92 31.32 7.86
C SER A 278 -110.09 30.37 8.13
N ASN A 279 -109.82 29.13 8.53
CA ASN A 279 -110.87 28.18 8.92
C ASN A 279 -111.62 28.65 10.17
N LEU A 280 -110.91 29.20 11.17
CA LEU A 280 -111.52 29.80 12.36
C LEU A 280 -112.41 31.00 11.99
N TYR A 281 -111.91 31.92 11.17
CA TYR A 281 -112.70 33.05 10.67
C TYR A 281 -113.94 32.58 9.91
N GLN A 282 -113.83 31.54 9.08
CA GLN A 282 -114.98 30.99 8.35
C GLN A 282 -116.01 30.36 9.29
N ALA A 283 -115.56 29.68 10.35
CA ALA A 283 -116.44 29.15 11.39
C ALA A 283 -117.13 30.26 12.20
N GLU A 284 -116.41 31.34 12.54
CA GLU A 284 -117.00 32.53 13.18
C GLU A 284 -118.03 33.20 12.28
N ILE A 285 -117.75 33.37 10.99
CA ILE A 285 -118.72 33.91 10.02
C ILE A 285 -119.97 33.02 9.97
N GLN A 286 -119.81 31.70 9.91
CA GLN A 286 -120.96 30.78 9.94
C GLN A 286 -121.75 30.89 11.25
N SER A 287 -121.08 31.00 12.39
CA SER A 287 -121.73 31.20 13.70
C SER A 287 -122.52 32.51 13.75
N ILE A 288 -121.93 33.62 13.30
CA ILE A 288 -122.60 34.93 13.21
C ILE A 288 -123.80 34.85 12.26
N ASN A 289 -123.64 34.21 11.10
CA ASN A 289 -124.71 34.08 10.12
C ASN A 289 -125.87 33.24 10.66
N ASN A 290 -125.57 32.15 11.38
CA ASN A 290 -126.56 31.35 12.10
C ASN A 290 -127.27 32.15 13.20
N ALA A 291 -126.54 32.97 13.97
CA ALA A 291 -127.11 33.83 15.00
C ALA A 291 -128.01 34.92 14.40
N LEU A 292 -127.59 35.54 13.29
CA LEU A 292 -128.39 36.48 12.50
C LEU A 292 -129.65 35.83 11.94
N HIS A 293 -129.53 34.61 11.40
CA HIS A 293 -130.68 33.86 10.90
C HIS A 293 -131.65 33.51 12.02
N ALA A 294 -131.14 33.09 13.19
CA ALA A 294 -131.97 32.84 14.38
C ALA A 294 -132.66 34.12 14.88
N HIS A 295 -131.95 35.27 14.86
CA HIS A 295 -132.55 36.57 15.18
C HIS A 295 -133.65 36.94 14.19
N TYR A 296 -133.40 36.78 12.89
CA TYR A 296 -134.38 37.05 11.85
C TYR A 296 -135.63 36.16 11.98
N GLN A 297 -135.44 34.87 12.29
CA GLN A 297 -136.55 33.96 12.57
C GLN A 297 -137.30 34.33 13.85
N ALA A 298 -136.62 34.80 14.89
CA ALA A 298 -137.25 35.30 16.11
C ALA A 298 -138.10 36.56 15.83
N ASP A 299 -137.61 37.48 15.00
CA ASP A 299 -138.34 38.68 14.57
C ASP A 299 -139.57 38.32 13.71
N VAL A 300 -139.46 37.34 12.81
CA VAL A 300 -140.60 36.81 12.06
C VAL A 300 -141.67 36.22 12.99
N ASN A 301 -141.27 35.43 13.99
CA ASN A 301 -142.18 34.86 14.99
C ASN A 301 -142.83 35.93 15.90
N LEU A 302 -142.15 37.06 16.15
CA LEU A 302 -142.73 38.22 16.85
C LEU A 302 -143.75 38.95 15.97
N GLY A 303 -143.52 39.03 14.65
CA GLY A 303 -144.47 39.56 13.68
C GLY A 303 -145.78 38.76 13.60
N GLU A 304 -145.73 37.43 13.77
CA GLU A 304 -146.92 36.56 13.79
C GLU A 304 -147.70 36.58 15.12
N ARG A 305 -147.11 37.08 16.22
CA ARG A 305 -147.70 37.06 17.57
C ARG A 305 -148.30 38.39 18.04
N LEU A 306 -148.29 39.43 17.21
CA LEU A 306 -148.99 40.69 17.48
C LEU A 306 -150.46 40.62 16.99
N PRO A 307 -151.47 40.71 17.88
CA PRO A 307 -152.87 40.63 17.49
C PRO A 307 -153.33 41.95 16.87
N VAL A 308 -153.37 42.00 15.54
CA VAL A 308 -154.17 42.99 14.81
C VAL A 308 -155.61 42.49 14.81
N GLU A 309 -156.49 43.07 15.63
CA GLU A 309 -157.93 42.79 15.70
C GLU A 309 -158.65 43.22 14.38
N ARG A 310 -158.39 42.51 13.28
CA ARG A 310 -158.97 42.78 11.94
C ARG A 310 -160.50 42.79 11.96
N HIS A 311 -161.13 41.88 12.70
CA HIS A 311 -162.60 41.81 12.77
C HIS A 311 -163.27 42.95 13.54
N ARG A 312 -162.57 43.60 14.48
CA ARG A 312 -163.13 44.74 15.21
C ARG A 312 -163.09 46.02 14.37
N ILE A 313 -162.07 46.15 13.51
CA ILE A 313 -161.96 47.25 12.55
C ILE A 313 -163.02 47.10 11.44
N GLU A 314 -163.25 45.88 10.94
CA GLU A 314 -164.29 45.61 9.93
C GLU A 314 -165.71 45.86 10.46
N ALA A 315 -166.01 45.45 11.69
CA ALA A 315 -167.31 45.70 12.33
C ALA A 315 -167.59 47.19 12.60
N LEU A 316 -166.55 47.96 12.91
CA LEU A 316 -166.64 49.42 13.07
C LEU A 316 -166.84 50.16 11.74
N THR A 317 -166.26 49.69 10.64
CA THR A 317 -166.50 50.28 9.33
C THR A 317 -167.92 50.05 8.81
N GLU A 318 -168.55 48.92 9.14
CA GLU A 318 -169.90 48.62 8.66
C GLU A 318 -170.98 49.35 9.47
N THR A 319 -170.77 49.51 10.79
CA THR A 319 -171.65 50.33 11.64
C THR A 319 -171.63 51.82 11.28
N ILE A 320 -170.48 52.36 10.86
CA ILE A 320 -170.39 53.74 10.34
C ILE A 320 -171.15 53.90 9.02
N ARG A 321 -171.16 52.87 8.16
CA ARG A 321 -171.92 52.88 6.89
C ARG A 321 -173.43 52.89 7.10
N GLU A 322 -173.91 52.10 8.06
CA GLU A 322 -175.35 52.07 8.39
C GLU A 322 -175.81 53.41 8.98
N HIS A 323 -175.05 54.02 9.89
CA HIS A 323 -175.39 55.32 10.49
C HIS A 323 -175.39 56.47 9.46
N LEU A 324 -174.51 56.44 8.46
CA LEU A 324 -174.52 57.43 7.37
C LEU A 324 -175.71 57.25 6.43
N ALA A 325 -176.16 56.02 6.18
CA ALA A 325 -177.37 55.77 5.39
C ALA A 325 -178.66 56.17 6.14
N GLU A 326 -178.65 56.09 7.46
CA GLU A 326 -179.78 56.49 8.31
C GLU A 326 -179.92 58.02 8.40
N LEU A 327 -178.80 58.75 8.56
CA LEU A 327 -178.75 60.21 8.49
C LEU A 327 -179.23 60.76 7.13
N ASP A 328 -178.92 60.07 6.03
CA ASP A 328 -179.33 60.48 4.68
C ASP A 328 -180.83 60.21 4.43
N ARG A 329 -181.41 59.24 5.15
CA ARG A 329 -182.87 59.00 5.20
C ARG A 329 -183.58 60.06 6.02
N GLU A 330 -183.04 60.41 7.19
CA GLU A 330 -183.57 61.46 8.06
C GLU A 330 -183.56 62.82 7.35
N LEU A 331 -182.48 63.16 6.65
CA LEU A 331 -182.38 64.38 5.83
C LEU A 331 -183.44 64.41 4.70
N LYS A 332 -183.72 63.29 4.03
CA LYS A 332 -184.80 63.22 3.02
C LYS A 332 -186.20 63.36 3.63
N THR A 333 -186.44 62.81 4.82
CA THR A 333 -187.73 62.96 5.51
C THR A 333 -187.95 64.38 6.07
N ALA A 334 -186.89 65.03 6.55
CA ALA A 334 -186.93 66.42 7.00
C ALA A 334 -187.16 67.40 5.84
N HIS A 335 -186.60 67.13 4.65
CA HIS A 335 -186.86 67.94 3.45
C HIS A 335 -188.33 67.81 2.97
N ALA A 336 -188.90 66.61 3.01
CA ALA A 336 -190.32 66.38 2.71
C ALA A 336 -191.27 67.04 3.74
N HIS A 337 -190.85 67.15 5.02
CA HIS A 337 -191.63 67.84 6.06
C HIS A 337 -191.57 69.38 5.91
N HIS A 338 -190.46 69.92 5.41
CA HIS A 338 -190.29 71.35 5.13
C HIS A 338 -191.14 71.83 3.92
N GLU A 339 -191.32 71.00 2.89
CA GLU A 339 -192.21 71.33 1.76
C GLU A 339 -193.71 71.23 2.10
N HIS A 340 -194.10 70.39 3.07
CA HIS A 340 -195.50 70.19 3.44
C HIS A 340 -196.07 71.30 4.35
N LEU A 341 -195.20 72.01 5.10
CA LEU A 341 -195.57 73.12 5.99
C LEU A 341 -195.73 74.48 5.27
N GLN A 342 -195.20 74.64 4.06
CA GLN A 342 -195.37 75.89 3.28
C GLN A 342 -196.71 76.00 2.51
N LYS A 343 -197.58 74.97 2.51
CA LYS A 343 -198.75 74.91 1.59
C LYS A 343 -200.16 74.87 2.18
N LYS A 344 -200.42 75.17 3.47
CA LYS A 344 -201.81 75.34 3.96
C LYS A 344 -202.03 76.48 4.97
N GLN A 345 -202.85 77.45 4.52
CA GLN A 345 -203.84 78.29 5.22
C GLN A 345 -203.30 79.38 6.17
N TYR A 346 -203.32 80.69 5.83
CA TYR A 346 -204.45 81.57 5.47
C TYR A 346 -205.72 81.39 6.31
N ILE A 347 -205.88 82.22 7.35
CA ILE A 347 -207.14 82.89 7.69
C ILE A 347 -206.83 84.34 8.15
N THR A 348 -207.39 85.28 7.39
CA THR A 348 -207.71 86.69 7.67
C THR A 348 -208.69 86.82 8.85
N PHE A 349 -208.78 87.85 9.70
CA PHE A 349 -208.87 89.30 9.48
C PHE A 349 -208.83 90.01 10.86
N THR A 350 -208.80 91.34 10.78
CA THR A 350 -209.37 92.36 11.69
C THR A 350 -208.41 93.06 12.67
N ASN A 351 -207.95 94.23 12.21
CA ASN A 351 -207.98 95.50 12.97
C ASN A 351 -209.43 95.80 13.44
N PRO A 352 -209.70 96.58 14.52
CA PRO A 352 -209.41 98.02 14.50
C PRO A 352 -209.19 98.75 15.85
N LEU A 353 -208.09 99.49 15.98
CA LEU A 353 -207.99 100.88 16.47
C LEU A 353 -206.56 101.39 16.25
#